data_AF-X1SLM9-F1
#
_entry.id   AF-X1SLM9-F1
#
_cell.length_a   1.000
_cell.length_b   1.000
_cell.length_c   1.000
_cell.angle_alpha   90.00
_cell.angle_beta   90.00
_cell.angle_gamma   90.00
#
_symmetry.space_group_name_H-M   'P 1'
#
loop_
_entity.id
_entity.type
_entity.pdbx_description
1 polymer ?
#
loop_
_entity_poly.entity_id
_entity_poly.type
_entity_poly.pdbx_seq_one_letter_code
_entity_poly.pdbx_strand_id
1 'polypeptide(L)'
;IAYIALYWNRLWHIIVSPVNVFFQSLNPRGALVPIDLETAETFGVAKIEDFTWKQLMDLDACTRCGRCQDSCPAYISGKALSPKKMTQDLKVHWL
;
A
#
# COMPACT_ATOMS: atom_id res chain seq x y z
N ILE A 1 -5.55 3.64 -25.32
CA ILE A 1 -4.18 4.19 -25.47
C ILE A 1 -3.85 5.16 -24.35
N ALA A 2 -4.62 6.25 -24.13
CA ALA A 2 -4.39 7.17 -23.01
C ALA A 2 -4.48 6.51 -21.61
N TYR A 3 -5.47 5.64 -21.38
CA TYR A 3 -5.63 4.90 -20.12
C TYR A 3 -4.44 3.97 -19.83
N ILE A 4 -3.99 3.20 -20.82
CA ILE A 4 -2.79 2.33 -20.73
C ILE A 4 -1.52 3.18 -20.55
N ALA A 5 -1.40 4.31 -21.24
CA ALA A 5 -0.24 5.19 -21.14
C ALA A 5 -0.19 6.01 -19.84
N LEU A 6 -1.30 6.28 -19.17
CA LEU A 6 -1.34 6.99 -17.88
C LEU A 6 -1.19 6.02 -16.70
N TYR A 7 -1.86 4.87 -16.75
CA TYR A 7 -1.93 3.93 -15.63
C TYR A 7 -0.79 2.89 -15.65
N TRP A 8 -0.25 2.57 -16.83
CA TRP A 8 0.78 1.54 -17.03
C TRP A 8 2.15 2.12 -17.44
N ASN A 9 2.37 3.44 -17.32
CA ASN A 9 3.71 3.99 -17.59
C ASN A 9 4.59 3.96 -16.32
N ARG A 10 5.90 3.85 -16.53
CA ARG A 10 6.89 3.91 -15.44
C ARG A 10 6.90 5.27 -14.71
N LEU A 11 6.15 6.27 -15.19
CA LEU A 11 6.17 7.66 -14.76
C LEU A 11 4.96 8.08 -13.91
N TRP A 12 3.94 7.23 -13.74
CA TRP A 12 2.73 7.54 -12.97
C TRP A 12 3.03 7.95 -11.52
N HIS A 13 4.12 7.39 -10.99
CA HIS A 13 4.63 7.72 -9.67
C HIS A 13 5.04 9.20 -9.52
N ILE A 14 5.36 9.92 -10.60
CA ILE A 14 5.71 11.35 -10.56
C ILE A 14 4.51 12.19 -10.08
N ILE A 15 3.29 11.79 -10.45
CA ILE A 15 2.07 12.50 -10.06
C ILE A 15 1.52 11.93 -8.75
N VAL A 16 1.42 10.61 -8.65
CA VAL A 16 0.79 9.99 -7.48
C VAL A 16 1.63 10.15 -6.22
N SER A 17 2.96 10.11 -6.29
CA SER A 17 3.77 10.17 -5.06
C SER A 17 3.66 11.53 -4.35
N PRO A 18 3.79 12.69 -5.04
CA PRO A 18 3.59 13.99 -4.39
C PRO A 18 2.18 14.18 -3.84
N VAL A 19 1.15 13.73 -4.57
CA VAL A 19 -0.25 13.79 -4.10
C VAL A 19 -0.43 12.91 -2.86
N ASN A 20 0.12 11.70 -2.87
CA ASN A 20 0.07 10.79 -1.74
C ASN A 20 0.76 11.38 -0.49
N VAL A 21 1.94 11.99 -0.68
CA VAL A 21 2.68 12.70 0.38
C VAL A 21 1.88 13.90 0.90
N PHE A 22 1.21 14.66 0.02
CA PHE A 22 0.37 15.78 0.43
C PHE A 22 -0.77 15.32 1.35
N PHE A 23 -1.38 14.17 1.08
CA PHE A 23 -2.43 13.57 1.91
C PHE A 23 -1.90 12.60 2.97
N GLN A 24 -0.62 12.65 3.34
CA GLN A 24 -0.07 11.76 4.36
C GLN A 24 -0.71 12.01 5.73
N SER A 25 -0.87 10.94 6.52
CA SER A 25 -1.27 11.07 7.92
C SER A 25 -0.16 11.74 8.73
N LEU A 26 -0.55 12.63 9.64
CA LEU A 26 0.36 13.28 10.60
C LEU A 26 0.51 12.46 11.90
N ASN A 27 -0.19 11.33 12.01
CA ASN A 27 -0.04 10.44 13.15
C ASN A 27 1.35 9.80 13.18
N PRO A 28 1.82 9.32 14.35
CA PRO A 28 3.06 8.57 14.46
C PRO A 28 3.10 7.41 13.46
N ARG A 29 4.27 7.14 12.86
CA ARG A 29 4.42 6.05 11.90
C ARG A 29 4.07 4.71 12.57
N GLY A 30 3.22 3.93 11.92
CA GLY A 30 2.75 2.65 12.45
C GLY A 30 1.64 2.77 13.48
N ALA A 31 1.07 3.96 13.71
CA ALA A 31 -0.13 4.11 14.52
C ALA A 31 -1.28 3.29 13.93
N LEU A 32 -1.80 2.34 14.71
CA LEU A 32 -2.96 1.54 14.36
C LEU A 32 -4.22 2.19 14.93
N VAL A 33 -5.31 2.11 14.18
CA VAL A 33 -6.63 2.49 14.70
C VAL A 33 -7.09 1.36 15.63
N PRO A 34 -7.47 1.66 16.89
CA PRO A 34 -7.95 0.64 17.80
C PRO A 34 -9.26 0.05 17.27
N ILE A 35 -9.35 -1.29 17.30
CA ILE A 35 -10.56 -2.04 16.94
C ILE A 35 -11.11 -2.62 18.23
N ASP A 36 -12.40 -2.40 18.48
CA ASP A 36 -13.10 -3.03 19.60
C ASP A 36 -13.42 -4.49 19.23
N LEU A 37 -12.70 -5.42 19.85
CA LEU A 37 -12.81 -6.84 19.53
C LEU A 37 -14.14 -7.47 19.97
N GLU A 38 -14.88 -6.84 20.89
CA GLU A 38 -16.16 -7.36 21.39
C GLU A 38 -17.33 -7.02 20.47
N THR A 39 -17.22 -5.92 19.71
CA THR A 39 -18.30 -5.39 18.88
C THR A 39 -17.98 -5.37 17.38
N ALA A 40 -16.72 -5.50 16.99
CA ALA A 40 -16.32 -5.47 15.59
C ALA A 40 -16.82 -6.72 14.83
N GLU A 41 -17.60 -6.49 13.78
CA GLU A 41 -18.03 -7.53 12.85
C GLU A 41 -16.94 -7.88 11.83
N THR A 42 -15.96 -6.99 11.63
CA THR A 42 -14.86 -7.15 10.67
C THR A 42 -13.52 -6.77 11.28
N PHE A 43 -12.49 -7.56 10.95
CA PHE A 43 -11.12 -7.34 11.41
C PHE A 43 -10.22 -7.02 10.23
N GLY A 44 -9.87 -5.75 10.09
CA GLY A 44 -9.05 -5.28 8.97
C GLY A 44 -9.82 -5.32 7.65
N VAL A 45 -9.13 -5.76 6.60
CA VAL A 45 -9.61 -5.69 5.20
C VAL A 45 -9.63 -7.11 4.63
N ALA A 46 -10.78 -7.55 4.15
CA ALA A 46 -10.95 -8.88 3.54
C ALA A 46 -10.92 -8.82 2.00
N LYS A 47 -11.40 -7.71 1.41
CA LYS A 47 -11.46 -7.48 -0.03
C LYS A 47 -10.80 -6.15 -0.41
N ILE A 48 -10.41 -6.00 -1.67
CA ILE A 48 -9.72 -4.77 -2.11
C ILE A 48 -10.60 -3.52 -1.95
N GLU A 49 -11.91 -3.68 -2.05
CA GLU A 49 -12.90 -2.60 -1.91
C GLU A 49 -13.08 -2.14 -0.45
N ASP A 50 -12.63 -2.93 0.53
CA ASP A 50 -12.69 -2.56 1.95
C ASP A 50 -11.56 -1.59 2.34
N PHE A 51 -10.57 -1.37 1.46
CA PHE A 51 -9.55 -0.35 1.67
C PHE A 51 -10.13 1.06 1.51
N THR A 52 -9.65 1.99 2.34
CA THR A 52 -9.92 3.41 2.15
C THR A 52 -9.28 3.92 0.86
N TRP A 53 -9.84 4.99 0.28
CA TRP A 53 -9.26 5.67 -0.89
C TRP A 53 -7.78 6.00 -0.71
N LYS A 54 -7.38 6.37 0.52
CA LYS A 54 -6.00 6.74 0.83
C LYS A 54 -5.08 5.53 0.85
N GLN A 55 -5.53 4.40 1.40
CA GLN A 55 -4.77 3.14 1.38
C GLN A 55 -4.60 2.61 -0.05
N LEU A 56 -5.63 2.72 -0.90
CA LEU A 56 -5.51 2.38 -2.33
C LEU A 56 -4.46 3.28 -3.01
N MET A 57 -4.48 4.59 -2.74
CA MET A 57 -3.45 5.52 -3.24
C MET A 57 -2.04 5.19 -2.72
N ASP A 58 -1.90 4.62 -1.53
CA ASP A 58 -0.61 4.14 -1.01
C ASP A 58 -0.05 2.96 -1.81
N LEU A 59 -0.91 2.07 -2.31
CA LEU A 59 -0.51 1.01 -3.23
C LEU A 59 0.03 1.61 -4.53
N ASP A 60 -0.67 2.60 -5.08
CA ASP A 60 -0.28 3.25 -6.33
C ASP A 60 1.02 4.04 -6.24
N ALA A 61 1.29 4.67 -5.09
CA ALA A 61 2.51 5.43 -4.82
C ALA A 61 3.78 4.56 -4.74
N CYS A 62 3.65 3.22 -4.70
CA CYS A 62 4.81 2.34 -4.64
C CYS A 62 5.71 2.45 -5.90
N THR A 63 6.95 2.91 -5.69
CA THR A 63 7.96 3.07 -6.77
C THR A 63 8.78 1.81 -7.05
N ARG A 64 8.50 0.70 -6.35
CA ARG A 64 9.25 -0.58 -6.43
C ARG A 64 10.72 -0.50 -6.00
N CYS A 65 11.10 0.51 -5.22
CA CYS A 65 12.49 0.79 -4.84
C CYS A 65 13.18 -0.27 -3.95
N GLY A 66 12.47 -1.21 -3.32
CA GLY A 66 13.09 -2.28 -2.52
C GLY A 66 13.26 -1.98 -1.03
N ARG A 67 13.35 -0.70 -0.64
CA ARG A 67 13.70 -0.28 0.74
C ARG A 67 12.88 -0.93 1.85
N CYS A 68 11.58 -1.13 1.64
CA CYS A 68 10.71 -1.79 2.61
C CYS A 68 11.03 -3.27 2.79
N GLN A 69 11.42 -3.96 1.72
CA GLN A 69 11.82 -5.37 1.75
C GLN A 69 13.20 -5.52 2.40
N ASP A 70 14.16 -4.70 1.98
CA ASP A 70 15.55 -4.79 2.44
C ASP A 70 15.71 -4.43 3.93
N SER A 71 14.74 -3.70 4.49
CA SER A 71 14.70 -3.37 5.93
C SER A 71 13.80 -4.30 6.74
N CYS A 72 13.09 -5.25 6.11
CA CYS A 72 12.10 -6.08 6.78
C CYS A 72 12.75 -7.27 7.51
N PRO A 73 12.65 -7.38 8.85
CA PRO A 73 13.25 -8.50 9.59
C PRO A 73 12.70 -9.86 9.17
N ALA A 74 11.39 -9.95 8.89
CA ALA A 74 10.76 -11.18 8.44
C ALA A 74 11.37 -11.68 7.12
N TYR A 75 11.53 -10.78 6.14
CA TYR A 75 12.15 -11.11 4.86
C TYR A 75 13.63 -11.50 5.01
N ILE A 76 14.41 -10.74 5.78
CA ILE A 76 15.84 -10.98 6.01
C ILE A 76 16.08 -12.33 6.70
N SER A 77 15.18 -12.72 7.62
CA SER A 77 15.25 -14.03 8.29
C SER A 77 14.84 -15.23 7.41
N GLY A 78 14.59 -15.00 6.11
CA GLY A 78 14.24 -16.04 5.15
C GLY A 78 12.77 -16.50 5.23
N LYS A 79 11.89 -15.75 5.90
CA LYS A 79 10.45 -16.06 5.91
C LYS A 79 9.81 -15.65 4.59
N ALA A 80 8.66 -16.24 4.27
CA ALA A 80 7.95 -16.01 3.01
C ALA A 80 7.40 -14.57 2.84
N LEU A 81 7.36 -13.77 3.91
CA LEU A 81 6.79 -12.43 3.88
C LEU A 81 7.76 -11.43 3.22
N SER A 82 7.36 -10.88 2.07
CA SER A 82 7.95 -9.67 1.49
C SER A 82 6.93 -8.52 1.50
N PRO A 83 7.17 -7.43 2.25
CA PRO A 83 6.25 -6.29 2.25
C PRO A 83 6.18 -5.61 0.87
N LYS A 84 7.28 -5.59 0.11
CA LYS A 84 7.28 -5.06 -1.27
C LYS A 84 6.36 -5.89 -2.16
N LYS A 85 6.47 -7.21 -2.11
CA LYS A 85 5.65 -8.11 -2.94
C LYS A 85 4.17 -7.97 -2.57
N MET A 86 3.85 -7.95 -1.27
CA MET A 86 2.49 -7.72 -0.80
C MET A 86 1.87 -6.44 -1.38
N THR A 87 2.56 -5.29 -1.29
CA THR A 87 2.06 -4.02 -1.86
C THR A 87 1.87 -4.10 -3.37
N GLN A 88 2.79 -4.76 -4.09
CA GLN A 88 2.69 -4.89 -5.55
C GLN A 88 1.56 -5.83 -5.98
N ASP A 89 1.37 -6.95 -5.28
CA ASP A 89 0.31 -7.90 -5.57
C ASP A 89 -1.06 -7.25 -5.31
N LEU A 90 -1.22 -6.48 -4.22
CA LEU A 90 -2.44 -5.71 -3.94
C LEU A 90 -2.70 -4.63 -4.99
N LYS A 91 -1.65 -3.92 -5.44
CA LYS A 91 -1.77 -2.95 -6.52
C LYS A 91 -2.28 -3.62 -7.80
N VAL A 92 -1.75 -4.78 -8.17
CA VAL A 92 -2.20 -5.50 -9.37
C VAL A 92 -3.65 -5.97 -9.20
N HIS A 93 -4.07 -6.37 -8.00
CA HIS A 93 -5.44 -6.80 -7.76
C HIS A 93 -6.47 -5.65 -7.85
N TRP A 94 -6.04 -4.42 -7.56
CA TRP A 94 -6.85 -3.21 -7.69
C TRP A 94 -7.06 -2.75 -9.15
N LEU A 95 -6.22 -3.19 -10.10
CA LEU A 95 -6.15 -2.71 -11.49
C LEU A 95 -6.61 -3.72 -12.53
#